data_AF-A0A3D1CU94-F1
#
_entry.id   AF-A0A3D1CU94-F1
#
_cell.length_a   1.000
_cell.length_b   1.000
_cell.length_c   1.000
_cell.angle_alpha   90.00
_cell.angle_beta   90.00
_cell.angle_gamma   90.00
#
_symmetry.space_group_name_H-M   'P 1'
#
loop_
_entity.id
_entity.type
_entity.pdbx_description
1 polymer ?
#
loop_
_entity_poly.entity_id
_entity_poly.type
_entity_poly.pdbx_seq_one_letter_code
_entity_poly.pdbx_strand_id
1 'polypeptide(L)'
;SFEIFTSPDWRGTEGWIKFNQPLYRYGNVVEGVELEFKKGLVVAARAKKGQALLDSMLKSRNADKLGEYSLTDKRFSRITHPMAETLFDENVGGPFGNSHVAIGMSYQDCYVGDPTQVTKAGWKKMGYNDAAEHTDIVTTTDRTVTATLADGTQKVIYADGRFQV
;
A
#
# COMPACT_ATOMS: atom_id res chain seq x y z
N SER A 1 -14.24 5.53 0.36
CA SER A 1 -12.90 5.68 -0.20
C SER A 1 -12.99 6.24 -1.62
N PHE A 2 -12.03 7.09 -2.02
CA PHE A 2 -11.85 7.66 -3.37
C PHE A 2 -10.70 6.99 -4.14
N GLU A 3 -10.08 5.99 -3.52
CA GLU A 3 -8.92 5.31 -4.05
C GLU A 3 -9.31 4.27 -5.11
N ILE A 4 -8.33 3.88 -5.92
CA ILE A 4 -8.37 2.68 -6.74
C ILE A 4 -7.21 1.80 -6.30
N PHE A 5 -7.53 0.60 -5.80
CA PHE A 5 -6.57 -0.29 -5.18
C PHE A 5 -6.66 -1.71 -5.74
N THR A 6 -5.61 -2.50 -5.47
CA THR A 6 -5.57 -3.93 -5.73
C THR A 6 -4.71 -4.62 -4.68
N SER A 7 -4.97 -5.93 -4.47
CA SER A 7 -4.05 -6.81 -3.77
C SER A 7 -2.93 -7.26 -4.71
N PRO A 8 -1.65 -6.91 -4.47
CA PRO A 8 -0.55 -7.36 -5.30
C PRO A 8 -0.20 -8.83 -4.99
N ASP A 9 0.45 -9.52 -5.94
CA ASP A 9 1.23 -10.71 -5.59
C ASP A 9 2.44 -10.25 -4.76
N TRP A 10 2.39 -10.50 -3.44
CA TRP A 10 3.41 -9.99 -2.52
C TRP A 10 4.83 -10.37 -2.93
N ARG A 11 5.01 -11.52 -3.60
CA ARG A 11 6.32 -12.07 -4.01
C ARG A 11 7.06 -11.19 -5.01
N GLY A 12 6.34 -10.35 -5.76
CA GLY A 12 6.89 -9.50 -6.82
C GLY A 12 7.46 -8.16 -6.34
N THR A 13 7.37 -7.85 -5.03
CA THR A 13 7.78 -6.53 -4.52
C THR A 13 9.30 -6.43 -4.37
N GLU A 14 9.89 -5.40 -4.98
CA GLU A 14 11.33 -5.11 -4.96
C GLU A 14 11.57 -3.59 -4.84
N GLY A 15 12.70 -3.19 -4.27
CA GLY A 15 13.13 -1.79 -4.21
C GLY A 15 12.84 -1.12 -2.88
N TRP A 16 12.51 0.18 -2.88
CA TRP A 16 12.27 0.92 -1.65
C TRP A 16 11.19 2.00 -1.82
N ILE A 17 10.58 2.39 -0.71
CA ILE A 17 9.58 3.45 -0.66
C ILE A 17 9.70 4.25 0.63
N LYS A 18 9.38 5.55 0.55
CA LYS A 18 9.35 6.49 1.67
C LYS A 18 7.99 7.16 1.76
N PHE A 19 7.51 7.31 2.98
CA PHE A 19 6.21 7.88 3.31
C PHE A 19 6.38 9.19 4.05
N ASN A 20 5.61 10.20 3.62
CA ASN A 20 5.64 11.54 4.18
C ASN A 20 4.45 11.84 5.10
N GLN A 21 3.43 10.97 5.13
CA GLN A 21 2.28 11.12 6.01
C GLN A 21 2.50 10.34 7.33
N PRO A 22 2.01 10.87 8.47
CA PRO A 22 2.03 10.16 9.73
C PRO A 22 1.08 8.96 9.69
N LEU A 23 1.49 7.85 10.32
CA LEU A 23 0.65 6.69 10.57
C LEU A 23 0.20 6.73 12.04
N TYR A 24 -1.11 6.74 12.26
CA TYR A 24 -1.71 6.64 13.59
C TYR A 24 -2.12 5.20 13.87
N ARG A 25 -1.50 4.57 14.88
CA ARG A 25 -1.80 3.17 15.22
C ARG A 25 -1.68 2.93 16.71
N TYR A 26 -2.66 2.24 17.30
CA TYR A 26 -2.68 1.89 18.73
C TYR A 26 -2.42 3.10 19.66
N GLY A 27 -2.98 4.27 19.34
CA GLY A 27 -2.78 5.51 20.10
C GLY A 27 -1.38 6.14 19.98
N ASN A 28 -0.54 5.62 19.09
CA ASN A 28 0.81 6.09 18.83
C ASN A 28 0.92 6.66 17.41
N VAL A 29 1.96 7.47 17.18
CA VAL A 29 2.26 8.05 15.87
C VAL A 29 3.59 7.53 15.37
N VAL A 30 3.59 6.98 14.15
CA VAL A 30 4.80 6.59 13.40
C VAL A 30 4.98 7.58 12.26
N GLU A 31 6.15 8.20 12.14
CA GLU A 31 6.38 9.29 11.17
C GLU A 31 7.63 9.04 10.34
N GLY A 32 7.58 9.42 9.06
CA GLY A 32 8.71 9.34 8.15
C GLY A 32 9.17 7.91 7.90
N VAL A 33 8.22 7.01 7.63
CA VAL A 33 8.48 5.59 7.37
C VAL A 33 9.26 5.41 6.05
N GLU A 34 10.25 4.54 6.06
CA GLU A 34 11.00 4.07 4.88
C GLU A 34 11.02 2.54 4.94
N LEU A 35 10.67 1.88 3.84
CA LEU A 35 10.67 0.42 3.70
C LEU A 35 11.54 0.01 2.50
N GLU A 36 12.36 -1.03 2.67
CA GLU A 36 13.12 -1.69 1.62
C GLU A 36 12.62 -3.11 1.44
N PHE A 37 12.37 -3.51 0.19
CA PHE A 37 11.81 -4.79 -0.19
C PHE A 37 12.80 -5.59 -1.03
N LYS A 38 12.87 -6.89 -0.74
CA LYS A 38 13.59 -7.87 -1.56
C LYS A 38 12.83 -9.18 -1.59
N LYS A 39 12.58 -9.71 -2.79
CA LYS A 39 11.81 -10.94 -3.02
C LYS A 39 10.46 -10.94 -2.28
N GLY A 40 9.80 -9.80 -2.26
CA GLY A 40 8.50 -9.62 -1.64
C GLY A 40 8.48 -9.40 -0.12
N LEU A 41 9.64 -9.33 0.54
CA LEU A 41 9.75 -9.15 1.99
C LEU A 41 10.37 -7.80 2.34
N VAL A 42 9.88 -7.17 3.40
CA VAL A 42 10.53 -6.02 4.03
C VAL A 42 11.84 -6.49 4.66
N VAL A 43 12.97 -6.07 4.10
CA VAL A 43 14.32 -6.40 4.59
C VAL A 43 14.93 -5.31 5.45
N ALA A 44 14.45 -4.07 5.32
CA ALA A 44 14.79 -2.96 6.20
C ALA A 44 13.60 -2.02 6.37
N ALA A 45 13.44 -1.49 7.57
CA ALA A 45 12.40 -0.52 7.90
C ALA A 45 12.96 0.57 8.82
N ARG A 46 12.65 1.83 8.53
CA ARG A 46 13.04 2.97 9.35
C ARG A 46 11.85 3.89 9.58
N ALA A 47 11.80 4.53 10.74
CA ALA A 47 10.88 5.62 11.03
C ALA A 47 11.62 6.70 11.83
N LYS A 48 11.30 7.96 11.55
CA LYS A 48 11.82 9.10 12.32
C LYS A 48 11.27 9.12 13.74
N LYS A 49 10.02 8.67 13.90
CA LYS A 49 9.30 8.55 15.17
C LYS A 49 8.52 7.25 15.18
N GLY A 50 8.41 6.61 16.33
CA GLY A 50 7.64 5.37 16.46
C GLY A 50 8.30 4.11 15.89
N GLN A 51 9.64 4.08 15.76
CA GLN A 51 10.39 2.92 15.25
C GLN A 51 10.03 1.61 15.96
N ALA A 52 9.98 1.62 17.30
CA ALA A 52 9.68 0.42 18.07
C ALA A 52 8.29 -0.17 17.76
N LEU A 53 7.32 0.70 17.45
CA LEU A 53 5.99 0.27 17.02
C LEU A 53 6.02 -0.30 15.60
N LEU A 54 6.70 0.37 14.67
CA LEU A 54 6.88 -0.15 13.31
C LEU A 54 7.53 -1.55 13.32
N ASP A 55 8.60 -1.72 14.10
CA ASP A 55 9.27 -3.01 14.27
C ASP A 55 8.34 -4.06 14.89
N SER A 56 7.50 -3.67 15.85
CA SER A 56 6.53 -4.56 16.47
C SER A 56 5.48 -5.03 15.47
N MET A 57 4.99 -4.13 14.61
CA MET A 57 4.01 -4.46 13.57
C MET A 57 4.61 -5.43 12.55
N LEU A 58 5.83 -5.18 12.08
CA LEU A 58 6.51 -6.03 11.09
C LEU A 58 6.89 -7.42 11.62
N LYS A 59 7.02 -7.58 12.94
CA LYS A 59 7.24 -8.90 13.58
C LYS A 59 6.00 -9.80 13.55
N SER A 60 4.81 -9.23 13.38
CA SER A 60 3.59 -10.01 13.24
C SER A 60 3.68 -10.93 12.02
N ARG A 61 3.12 -12.13 12.13
CA ARG A 61 3.20 -13.15 11.08
C ARG A 61 2.72 -12.58 9.74
N ASN A 62 3.60 -12.60 8.74
CA ASN A 62 3.37 -12.11 7.37
C ASN A 62 3.08 -10.60 7.26
N ALA A 63 3.31 -9.81 8.31
CA ALA A 63 3.18 -8.35 8.24
C ALA A 63 4.34 -7.69 7.48
N ASP A 64 5.41 -8.43 7.17
CA ASP A 64 6.57 -8.02 6.39
C ASP A 64 6.36 -8.11 4.86
N LYS A 65 5.10 -8.26 4.41
CA LYS A 65 4.71 -8.42 3.01
C LYS A 65 3.62 -7.43 2.66
N LEU A 66 3.53 -7.03 1.40
CA LEU A 66 2.43 -6.17 0.97
C LEU A 66 1.12 -6.94 0.82
N GLY A 67 0.05 -6.33 1.32
CA GLY A 67 -1.32 -6.78 1.18
C GLY A 67 -2.08 -6.01 0.12
N GLU A 68 -1.71 -4.75 -0.08
CA GLU A 68 -2.41 -3.80 -0.95
C GLU A 68 -1.46 -2.79 -1.57
N TYR A 69 -1.80 -2.34 -2.78
CA TYR A 69 -1.28 -1.13 -3.40
C TYR A 69 -2.44 -0.28 -3.91
N SER A 70 -2.37 1.02 -3.65
CA SER A 70 -3.44 1.95 -3.97
C SER A 70 -2.95 3.26 -4.57
N LEU A 71 -3.79 3.84 -5.42
CA LEU A 71 -3.61 5.12 -6.07
C LEU A 71 -4.91 5.93 -5.99
N THR A 72 -4.78 7.19 -5.56
CA THR A 72 -5.90 8.14 -5.51
C THR A 72 -5.61 9.32 -6.42
N ASP A 73 -6.46 9.53 -7.41
CA ASP A 73 -6.37 10.70 -8.29
C ASP A 73 -6.69 11.99 -7.53
N LYS A 74 -5.90 13.05 -7.76
CA LYS A 74 -6.13 14.36 -7.15
C LYS A 74 -7.47 15.00 -7.52
N ARG A 75 -8.14 14.52 -8.57
CA ARG A 75 -9.48 14.97 -8.97
C ARG A 75 -10.59 14.33 -8.14
N PHE A 76 -10.33 13.18 -7.50
CA PHE A 76 -11.34 12.41 -6.78
C PHE A 76 -11.42 12.84 -5.32
N SER A 77 -10.28 12.96 -4.64
CA SER A 77 -10.27 13.41 -3.27
C SER A 77 -10.29 14.95 -3.15
N ARG A 78 -11.20 15.45 -2.32
CA ARG A 78 -11.25 16.86 -1.89
C ARG A 78 -10.63 17.08 -0.51
N ILE A 79 -10.10 16.04 0.12
CA ILE A 79 -9.47 16.12 1.44
C ILE A 79 -8.04 16.64 1.26
N THR A 80 -7.76 17.79 1.87
CA THR A 80 -6.51 18.53 1.66
C THR A 80 -5.55 18.48 2.86
N HIS A 81 -6.00 17.96 4.01
CA HIS A 81 -5.22 17.92 5.25
C HIS A 81 -5.53 16.65 6.06
N PRO A 82 -4.57 16.07 6.81
CA PRO A 82 -4.81 14.93 7.69
C PRO A 82 -5.87 15.24 8.75
N MET A 83 -6.76 14.30 8.99
CA MET A 83 -7.85 14.39 9.97
C MET A 83 -7.63 13.49 11.19
N ALA A 84 -6.47 12.79 11.26
CA ALA A 84 -6.14 11.82 12.30
C ALA A 84 -7.16 10.69 12.40
N GLU A 85 -7.70 10.31 11.25
CA GLU A 85 -8.53 9.13 11.10
C GLU A 85 -8.21 8.43 9.78
N THR A 86 -7.99 7.13 9.85
CA THR A 86 -7.43 6.28 8.79
C THR A 86 -8.20 6.43 7.48
N LEU A 87 -9.54 6.37 7.54
CA LEU A 87 -10.42 6.50 6.37
C LEU A 87 -10.33 7.90 5.69
N PHE A 88 -10.01 8.95 6.43
CA PHE A 88 -9.85 10.29 5.85
C PHE A 88 -8.42 10.53 5.39
N ASP A 89 -7.45 9.99 6.13
CA ASP A 89 -6.02 10.12 5.88
C ASP A 89 -5.57 9.31 4.64
N GLU A 90 -6.15 8.12 4.40
CA GLU A 90 -5.99 7.34 3.16
C GLU A 90 -6.43 8.15 1.93
N ASN A 91 -7.35 9.09 2.12
CA ASN A 91 -7.94 9.89 1.07
C ASN A 91 -7.31 11.28 0.99
N VAL A 92 -6.31 11.68 1.79
CA VAL A 92 -5.68 13.01 1.64
C VAL A 92 -4.94 13.06 0.31
N GLY A 93 -5.45 13.82 -0.67
CA GLY A 93 -4.91 13.83 -2.03
C GLY A 93 -3.82 14.87 -2.27
N GLY A 94 -3.76 15.97 -1.52
CA GLY A 94 -2.77 17.04 -1.78
C GLY A 94 -2.69 17.47 -3.26
N PRO A 95 -1.54 18.01 -3.73
CA PRO A 95 -1.38 18.47 -5.11
C PRO A 95 -1.14 17.34 -6.14
N PHE A 96 -0.77 16.14 -5.69
CA PHE A 96 -0.35 15.01 -6.52
C PHE A 96 -1.16 13.73 -6.27
N GLY A 97 -2.34 13.85 -5.70
CA GLY A 97 -3.09 12.68 -5.25
C GLY A 97 -2.33 11.96 -4.13
N ASN A 98 -2.69 10.72 -3.88
CA ASN A 98 -1.92 9.89 -2.97
C ASN A 98 -1.70 8.49 -3.53
N SER A 99 -0.77 7.82 -2.89
CA SER A 99 -0.57 6.39 -3.02
C SER A 99 -0.29 5.82 -1.65
N HIS A 100 -0.77 4.62 -1.37
CA HIS A 100 -0.33 3.86 -0.21
C HIS A 100 0.00 2.44 -0.58
N VAL A 101 0.69 1.80 0.35
CA VAL A 101 0.80 0.36 0.42
C VAL A 101 0.27 -0.07 1.78
N ALA A 102 -0.41 -1.21 1.82
CA ALA A 102 -0.71 -1.87 3.08
C ALA A 102 0.34 -2.93 3.35
N ILE A 103 0.96 -2.90 4.53
CA ILE A 103 1.69 -4.06 5.04
C ILE A 103 0.70 -5.05 5.66
N GLY A 104 0.89 -6.34 5.40
CA GLY A 104 0.05 -7.42 5.90
C GLY A 104 -1.04 -7.89 4.93
N MET A 105 -2.25 -8.07 5.42
CA MET A 105 -3.32 -8.85 4.80
C MET A 105 -3.78 -8.27 3.46
N SER A 106 -3.99 -9.15 2.48
CA SER A 106 -4.64 -8.79 1.22
C SER A 106 -6.15 -8.81 1.30
N TYR A 107 -6.80 -7.93 0.54
CA TYR A 107 -8.25 -7.98 0.31
C TYR A 107 -8.59 -8.95 -0.83
N GLN A 108 -9.32 -10.02 -0.50
CA GLN A 108 -9.80 -11.01 -1.48
C GLN A 108 -10.85 -10.42 -2.44
N ASP A 109 -11.50 -9.32 -2.05
CA ASP A 109 -12.48 -8.61 -2.88
C ASP A 109 -11.86 -7.97 -4.14
N CYS A 110 -10.52 -7.86 -4.19
CA CYS A 110 -9.79 -7.47 -5.41
C CYS A 110 -9.76 -8.59 -6.48
N TYR A 111 -10.23 -9.80 -6.14
CA TYR A 111 -10.25 -10.92 -7.07
C TYR A 111 -11.38 -10.76 -8.09
N VAL A 112 -11.03 -10.81 -9.37
CA VAL A 112 -11.99 -10.65 -10.48
C VAL A 112 -12.87 -11.88 -10.73
N GLY A 113 -12.53 -13.04 -10.16
CA GLY A 113 -13.31 -14.26 -10.25
C GLY A 113 -14.28 -14.43 -9.08
N ASP A 114 -14.89 -15.61 -8.95
CA ASP A 114 -15.75 -15.92 -7.80
C ASP A 114 -14.89 -16.30 -6.58
N PRO A 115 -14.80 -15.44 -5.54
CA PRO A 115 -13.98 -15.72 -4.36
C PRO A 115 -14.48 -16.93 -3.58
N THR A 116 -15.76 -17.30 -3.68
CA THR A 116 -16.33 -18.46 -2.97
C THR A 116 -15.79 -19.80 -3.48
N GLN A 117 -15.23 -19.81 -4.70
CA GLN A 117 -14.63 -21.00 -5.32
C GLN A 117 -13.14 -21.16 -4.99
N VAL A 118 -12.54 -20.19 -4.29
CA VAL A 118 -11.10 -20.18 -4.03
C VAL A 118 -10.81 -20.70 -2.62
N THR A 119 -10.06 -21.80 -2.55
CA THR A 119 -9.61 -22.35 -1.27
C THR A 119 -8.52 -21.49 -0.63
N LYS A 120 -8.28 -21.64 0.68
CA LYS A 120 -7.16 -21.00 1.38
C LYS A 120 -5.80 -21.27 0.69
N ALA A 121 -5.59 -22.48 0.18
CA ALA A 121 -4.38 -22.82 -0.57
C ALA A 121 -4.34 -22.12 -1.94
N GLY A 122 -5.49 -21.93 -2.59
CA GLY A 122 -5.64 -21.17 -3.83
C GLY A 122 -5.22 -19.72 -3.67
N TRP A 123 -5.73 -19.03 -2.63
CA TRP A 123 -5.34 -17.65 -2.31
C TRP A 123 -3.82 -17.50 -2.15
N LYS A 124 -3.23 -18.40 -1.36
CA LYS A 124 -1.78 -18.43 -1.16
C LYS A 124 -1.01 -18.66 -2.47
N LYS A 125 -1.51 -19.54 -3.35
CA LYS A 125 -0.88 -19.82 -4.64
C LYS A 125 -0.90 -18.59 -5.55
N MET A 126 -2.00 -17.84 -5.55
CA MET A 126 -2.17 -16.61 -6.31
C MET A 126 -1.38 -15.42 -5.73
N GLY A 127 -0.78 -15.56 -4.54
CA GLY A 127 0.06 -14.51 -3.95
C GLY A 127 -0.70 -13.54 -3.06
N TYR A 128 -1.93 -13.88 -2.64
CA TYR A 128 -2.63 -13.10 -1.62
C TYR A 128 -1.98 -13.35 -0.26
N ASN A 129 -1.66 -12.28 0.46
CA ASN A 129 -1.03 -12.37 1.75
C ASN A 129 -2.06 -12.62 2.87
N ASP A 130 -1.75 -13.57 3.76
CA ASP A 130 -2.59 -13.96 4.91
C ASP A 130 -1.89 -13.52 6.20
N ALA A 131 -2.32 -12.39 6.75
CA ALA A 131 -1.77 -11.79 7.97
C ALA A 131 -2.90 -11.29 8.88
N ALA A 132 -2.62 -11.10 10.16
CA ALA A 132 -3.57 -10.48 11.09
C ALA A 132 -3.53 -8.94 11.00
N GLU A 133 -2.37 -8.39 10.63
CA GLU A 133 -2.19 -6.96 10.43
C GLU A 133 -2.65 -6.58 9.02
N HIS A 134 -3.29 -5.42 8.91
CA HIS A 134 -3.46 -4.66 7.68
C HIS A 134 -3.25 -3.19 8.07
N THR A 135 -2.20 -2.58 7.53
CA THR A 135 -1.87 -1.19 7.85
C THR A 135 -1.40 -0.42 6.63
N ASP A 136 -2.21 0.56 6.25
CA ASP A 136 -1.92 1.50 5.17
C ASP A 136 -0.89 2.54 5.60
N ILE A 137 0.10 2.75 4.74
CA ILE A 137 1.11 3.78 4.92
C ILE A 137 1.09 4.68 3.70
N VAL A 138 0.71 5.94 3.91
CA VAL A 138 0.33 6.87 2.84
C VAL A 138 1.50 7.77 2.44
N THR A 139 1.61 8.05 1.14
CA THR A 139 2.41 9.16 0.60
C THR A 139 1.61 10.00 -0.38
N THR A 140 1.88 11.30 -0.36
CA THR A 140 1.25 12.35 -1.20
C THR A 140 2.29 13.06 -2.07
N THR A 141 3.46 12.44 -2.19
CA THR A 141 4.55 12.93 -3.04
C THR A 141 4.20 12.70 -4.51
N ASP A 142 4.80 13.48 -5.40
CA ASP A 142 4.66 13.23 -6.83
C ASP A 142 5.23 11.85 -7.20
N ARG A 143 4.44 11.08 -7.95
CA ARG A 143 4.74 9.70 -8.34
C ARG A 143 4.35 9.48 -9.79
N THR A 144 5.25 8.79 -10.49
CA THR A 144 4.94 8.16 -11.78
C THR A 144 4.83 6.67 -11.57
N VAL A 145 3.75 6.07 -12.08
CA VAL A 145 3.53 4.62 -12.04
C VAL A 145 3.45 4.11 -13.46
N THR A 146 4.34 3.17 -13.77
CA THR A 146 4.41 2.49 -15.07
C THR A 146 3.99 1.04 -14.87
N ALA A 147 2.95 0.63 -15.58
CA ALA A 147 2.56 -0.76 -15.67
C ALA A 147 3.42 -1.48 -16.72
N THR A 148 3.95 -2.65 -16.37
CA THR A 148 4.50 -3.61 -17.32
C THR A 148 3.40 -4.60 -17.68
N LEU A 149 3.02 -4.65 -18.96
CA LEU A 149 1.95 -5.51 -19.46
C LEU A 149 2.46 -6.93 -19.72
N ALA A 150 1.54 -7.86 -19.97
CA ALA A 150 1.85 -9.28 -20.17
C ALA A 150 2.76 -9.54 -21.39
N ASP A 151 2.73 -8.68 -22.39
CA ASP A 151 3.61 -8.72 -23.57
C ASP A 151 4.98 -8.05 -23.34
N GLY A 152 5.23 -7.55 -22.12
CA GLY A 152 6.45 -6.84 -21.74
C GLY A 152 6.46 -5.35 -22.09
N THR A 153 5.43 -4.83 -22.77
CA THR A 153 5.33 -3.40 -23.05
C THR A 153 5.08 -2.60 -21.76
N GLN A 154 5.53 -1.35 -21.76
CA GLN A 154 5.38 -0.44 -20.62
C GLN A 154 4.39 0.68 -20.94
N LYS A 155 3.52 0.98 -19.98
CA LYS A 155 2.54 2.08 -20.08
C LYS A 155 2.53 2.88 -18.79
N VAL A 156 2.70 4.20 -18.88
CA VAL A 156 2.47 5.08 -17.73
C VAL A 156 0.97 5.09 -17.45
N ILE A 157 0.57 4.68 -16.24
CA ILE A 157 -0.84 4.63 -15.81
C ILE A 157 -1.18 5.75 -14.83
N TYR A 158 -0.19 6.33 -14.17
CA TYR A 158 -0.36 7.42 -13.21
C TYR A 158 0.84 8.37 -13.29
N ALA A 159 0.59 9.68 -13.35
CA ALA A 159 1.60 10.74 -13.34
C ALA A 159 0.95 12.07 -12.93
N ASP A 160 1.72 12.98 -12.35
CA ASP A 160 1.27 14.31 -11.91
C ASP A 160 0.01 14.28 -11.03
N GLY A 161 -0.14 13.19 -10.27
CA GLY A 161 -1.30 12.94 -9.44
C GLY A 161 -2.60 12.54 -10.14
N ARG A 162 -2.51 12.01 -11.36
CA ARG A 162 -3.67 11.64 -12.19
C ARG A 162 -3.46 10.32 -12.90
N PHE A 163 -4.55 9.56 -13.05
CA PHE A 163 -4.59 8.44 -13.99
C PHE A 163 -4.48 8.93 -15.44
N GLN A 164 -3.71 8.20 -16.25
CA GLN A 164 -3.38 8.52 -17.65
C GLN A 164 -4.15 7.68 -18.67
N VAL A 165 -5.13 6.91 -18.20
CA VAL A 165 -5.95 5.98 -18.98
C VAL A 165 -7.25 6.62 -19.46
#